data_AF-A0A485R567-F1
#
_entry.id   AF-A0A485R567-F1
#
_cell.length_a   1.000
_cell.length_b   1.000
_cell.length_c   1.000
_cell.angle_alpha   90.00
_cell.angle_beta   90.00
_cell.angle_gamma   90.00
#
_symmetry.space_group_name_H-M   'P 1'
#
loop_
_entity.id
_entity.type
_entity.pdbx_description
1 polymer ?
#
loop_
_entity_poly.entity_id
_entity_poly.type
_entity_poly.pdbx_seq_one_letter_code
_entity_poly.pdbx_strand_id
1 'polypeptide(L)'
;MSFTKTIEFANYTLNFGEDKVLLDAFDCIVFPSFFAQKYVRKFKDTEYFFTDTKIITLDTTDSDFIGPIVPTIALCGRIIKKTIFKRDQIFRDGQLIRDHRTLESHPSSIFILMLNEHRLMLCKEVSGAPTLEEFENTSKYCLAQRYNSFVDYEVKKNIRIRKKKSYIDRLYKKDIYRKLGTPKLRVTPLTDPRSLSNFVELFSVVNKLSIELLPTNSENISLDGFWRKIEQEKEELNSSKAQLVYTNQNEDGLNSEAVIQKTTSATRMANSKVIISGKDEHGARLSGNNDSFTLKASRPQLSSDLERAAQEAYSAFTELKDEGNIIIPEREDYTKIFSKLTSIISRWL
;
A
#
# COMPACT_ATOMS: atom_id res chain seq x y z
N MET A 1 -2.97 18.67 23.13
CA MET A 1 -4.01 18.30 22.14
C MET A 1 -4.07 16.79 22.07
N SER A 2 -5.25 16.19 22.16
CA SER A 2 -5.43 14.75 21.96
C SER A 2 -5.17 14.41 20.49
N PHE A 3 -4.47 13.31 20.22
CA PHE A 3 -4.23 12.80 18.87
C PHE A 3 -5.56 12.36 18.24
N THR A 4 -5.90 12.91 17.07
CA THR A 4 -7.07 12.48 16.29
C THR A 4 -6.66 11.32 15.39
N LYS A 5 -7.31 10.17 15.55
CA LYS A 5 -7.07 9.02 14.68
C LYS A 5 -7.58 9.32 13.26
N THR A 6 -6.79 8.90 12.28
CA THR A 6 -7.06 9.08 10.85
C THR A 6 -6.87 7.77 10.11
N ILE A 7 -7.68 7.56 9.09
CA ILE A 7 -7.56 6.45 8.15
C ILE A 7 -6.95 6.98 6.86
N GLU A 8 -5.81 6.42 6.46
CA GLU A 8 -5.19 6.64 5.15
C GLU A 8 -5.56 5.49 4.22
N PHE A 9 -5.97 5.80 2.99
CA PHE A 9 -6.37 4.80 2.00
C PHE A 9 -5.31 4.68 0.90
N ALA A 10 -5.06 3.46 0.42
CA ALA A 10 -4.09 3.19 -0.62
C ALA A 10 -4.44 1.95 -1.46
N ASN A 11 -3.87 1.86 -2.65
CA ASN A 11 -3.78 0.62 -3.41
C ASN A 11 -2.60 -0.20 -2.90
N TYR A 12 -2.82 -1.50 -2.71
CA TYR A 12 -1.77 -2.46 -2.44
C TYR A 12 -1.52 -3.29 -3.70
N THR A 13 -0.53 -2.89 -4.50
CA THR A 13 -0.20 -3.55 -5.76
C THR A 13 0.93 -4.55 -5.55
N LEU A 14 0.63 -5.84 -5.63
CA LEU A 14 1.60 -6.91 -5.46
C LEU A 14 1.56 -7.88 -6.64
N ASN A 15 2.57 -7.79 -7.49
CA ASN A 15 2.75 -8.70 -8.62
C ASN A 15 3.89 -9.67 -8.35
N PHE A 16 3.79 -10.87 -8.92
CA PHE A 16 4.83 -11.87 -8.97
C PHE A 16 5.13 -12.18 -10.44
N GLY A 17 6.23 -11.62 -10.97
CA GLY A 17 6.48 -11.69 -12.40
C GLY A 17 5.49 -10.84 -13.19
N GLU A 18 4.97 -11.36 -14.30
CA GLU A 18 4.10 -10.65 -15.24
C GLU A 18 2.62 -11.05 -15.12
N ASP A 19 2.32 -12.27 -14.66
CA ASP A 19 0.99 -12.90 -14.78
C ASP A 19 0.33 -13.23 -13.44
N LYS A 20 1.04 -13.08 -12.32
CA LYS A 20 0.54 -13.43 -10.98
C LYS A 20 0.42 -12.20 -10.10
N VAL A 21 -0.64 -12.18 -9.32
CA VAL A 21 -0.97 -11.10 -8.38
C VAL A 21 -1.04 -11.64 -6.95
N LEU A 22 -1.33 -10.76 -5.99
CA LEU A 22 -1.44 -11.04 -4.56
C LEU A 22 -2.08 -12.40 -4.23
N LEU A 23 -3.27 -12.66 -4.77
CA LEU A 23 -4.05 -13.86 -4.44
C LEU A 23 -3.44 -15.16 -5.00
N ASP A 24 -2.63 -15.11 -6.07
CA ASP A 24 -1.98 -16.32 -6.63
C ASP A 24 -0.95 -16.93 -5.66
N ALA A 25 -0.36 -16.12 -4.77
CA ALA A 25 0.65 -16.55 -3.83
C ALA A 25 0.23 -16.31 -2.37
N PHE A 26 -1.06 -16.22 -2.09
CA PHE A 26 -1.57 -15.81 -0.79
C PHE A 26 -1.11 -16.74 0.35
N ASP A 27 -1.45 -18.03 0.25
CA ASP A 27 -1.16 -19.01 1.29
C ASP A 27 0.33 -19.29 1.48
N CYS A 28 1.09 -19.27 0.38
CA CYS A 28 2.48 -19.66 0.41
C CYS A 28 3.39 -18.47 0.73
N ILE A 29 3.11 -17.27 0.25
CA ILE A 29 3.98 -16.10 0.40
C ILE A 29 3.31 -14.98 1.19
N VAL A 30 2.14 -14.49 0.75
CA VAL A 30 1.58 -13.23 1.28
C VAL A 30 1.21 -13.39 2.75
N PHE A 31 0.27 -14.26 3.09
CA PHE A 31 -0.20 -14.42 4.46
C PHE A 31 0.94 -14.78 5.44
N PRO A 32 1.84 -15.75 5.13
CA PRO A 32 2.97 -16.06 6.01
C PRO A 32 4.01 -14.94 6.16
N SER A 33 4.00 -13.91 5.30
CA SER A 33 4.86 -12.74 5.44
C SER A 33 4.39 -11.78 6.53
N PHE A 34 3.10 -11.82 6.88
CA PHE A 34 2.52 -11.00 7.95
C PHE A 34 2.46 -11.72 9.31
N PHE A 35 3.03 -12.92 9.43
CA PHE A 35 3.03 -13.65 10.70
C PHE A 35 3.73 -12.87 11.81
N ALA A 36 3.09 -12.82 12.97
CA ALA A 36 3.48 -11.98 14.08
C ALA A 36 4.96 -12.16 14.45
N GLN A 37 5.70 -11.04 14.43
CA GLN A 37 7.13 -10.91 14.77
C GLN A 37 8.07 -11.86 14.02
N LYS A 38 7.61 -12.54 12.97
CA LYS A 38 8.43 -13.52 12.25
C LYS A 38 9.58 -12.86 11.48
N TYR A 39 9.33 -11.68 10.93
CA TYR A 39 10.28 -10.88 10.19
C TYR A 39 10.33 -9.48 10.79
N VAL A 40 11.51 -9.08 11.27
CA VAL A 40 11.73 -7.77 11.91
C VAL A 40 12.64 -6.94 11.02
N ARG A 41 12.10 -5.87 10.44
CA ARG A 41 12.88 -4.93 9.64
C ARG A 41 13.57 -3.94 10.57
N LYS A 42 14.91 -3.93 10.58
CA LYS A 42 15.70 -2.93 11.31
C LYS A 42 16.07 -1.76 10.41
N PHE A 43 15.93 -0.54 10.92
CA PHE A 43 16.39 0.68 10.28
C PHE A 43 16.94 1.63 11.34
N LYS A 44 18.27 1.80 11.36
CA LYS A 44 18.98 2.49 12.45
C LYS A 44 18.59 1.88 13.80
N ASP A 45 18.23 2.70 14.78
CA ASP A 45 17.78 2.29 16.12
C ASP A 45 16.27 1.99 16.19
N THR A 46 15.62 1.76 15.05
CA THR A 46 14.17 1.48 14.98
C THR A 46 13.91 0.13 14.33
N GLU A 47 12.98 -0.62 14.90
CA GLU A 47 12.54 -1.91 14.41
C GLU A 47 11.06 -1.84 14.01
N TYR A 48 10.73 -2.49 12.89
CA TYR A 48 9.36 -2.58 12.37
C TYR A 48 8.96 -4.03 12.21
N PHE A 49 7.78 -4.39 12.67
CA PHE A 49 7.24 -5.75 12.57
C PHE A 49 5.71 -5.77 12.63
N PHE A 50 5.12 -6.85 12.11
CA PHE A 50 3.69 -7.11 12.20
C PHE A 50 3.34 -7.91 13.45
N THR A 51 2.15 -7.71 14.01
CA THR A 51 1.59 -8.48 15.12
C THR A 51 0.06 -8.52 15.03
N ASP A 52 -0.57 -9.42 15.79
CA ASP A 52 -2.03 -9.59 15.85
C ASP A 52 -2.69 -9.81 14.47
N THR A 53 -1.95 -10.44 13.56
CA THR A 53 -2.40 -10.65 12.18
C THR A 53 -3.47 -11.74 12.10
N LYS A 54 -4.61 -11.44 11.47
CA LYS A 54 -5.70 -12.39 11.22
C LYS A 54 -6.45 -12.09 9.93
N ILE A 55 -7.19 -13.08 9.45
CA ILE A 55 -8.13 -12.94 8.35
C ILE A 55 -9.51 -12.75 8.98
N ILE A 56 -10.26 -11.76 8.50
CA ILE A 56 -11.61 -11.45 8.98
C ILE A 56 -12.54 -11.21 7.81
N THR A 57 -13.83 -11.36 8.07
CA THR A 57 -14.91 -10.97 7.16
C THR A 57 -15.38 -9.55 7.51
N LEU A 58 -15.44 -8.66 6.51
CA LEU A 58 -15.87 -7.27 6.67
C LEU A 58 -17.36 -7.09 6.42
N ASP A 59 -17.93 -7.86 5.49
CA ASP A 59 -19.38 -7.88 5.24
C ASP A 59 -20.06 -8.99 6.04
N THR A 60 -21.14 -8.66 6.74
CA THR A 60 -22.16 -9.65 7.10
C THR A 60 -23.07 -9.83 5.89
N THR A 61 -22.98 -10.98 5.22
CA THR A 61 -23.97 -11.38 4.21
C THR A 61 -25.36 -11.31 4.84
N ASP A 62 -26.23 -10.50 4.25
CA ASP A 62 -27.64 -10.43 4.64
C ASP A 62 -28.24 -11.84 4.50
N SER A 63 -28.86 -12.36 5.56
CA SER A 63 -29.31 -13.75 5.63
C SER A 63 -30.35 -14.11 4.57
N ASP A 64 -30.96 -13.09 3.94
CA ASP A 64 -32.07 -13.22 2.99
C ASP A 64 -31.63 -13.11 1.52
N PHE A 65 -30.34 -12.89 1.23
CA PHE A 65 -29.85 -12.78 -0.16
C PHE A 65 -29.57 -14.16 -0.80
N ILE A 66 -30.25 -14.46 -1.90
CA ILE A 66 -30.06 -15.69 -2.68
C ILE A 66 -29.21 -15.38 -3.93
N GLY A 67 -27.90 -15.57 -3.81
CA GLY A 67 -26.92 -15.50 -4.90
C GLY A 67 -25.51 -15.81 -4.39
N PRO A 68 -24.53 -16.09 -5.28
CA PRO A 68 -23.15 -16.37 -4.85
C PRO A 68 -22.47 -15.07 -4.41
N ILE A 69 -22.62 -14.69 -3.14
CA ILE A 69 -21.84 -13.60 -2.54
C ILE A 69 -20.55 -14.19 -1.99
N VAL A 70 -19.40 -13.73 -2.47
CA VAL A 70 -18.16 -13.84 -1.70
C VAL A 70 -18.14 -12.66 -0.76
N PRO A 71 -18.11 -12.86 0.56
CA PRO A 71 -18.03 -11.74 1.46
C PRO A 71 -16.70 -10.98 1.24
N THR A 72 -16.69 -9.69 1.53
CA THR A 72 -15.42 -8.95 1.57
C THR A 72 -14.57 -9.48 2.71
N ILE A 73 -13.39 -10.00 2.39
CA ILE A 73 -12.45 -10.51 3.38
C ILE A 73 -11.20 -9.63 3.41
N ALA A 74 -10.64 -9.49 4.61
CA ALA A 74 -9.44 -8.70 4.82
C ALA A 74 -8.40 -9.44 5.65
N LEU A 75 -7.13 -9.23 5.28
CA LEU A 75 -6.00 -9.48 6.14
C LEU A 75 -5.75 -8.24 6.99
N CYS A 76 -6.00 -8.33 8.29
CA CYS A 76 -5.79 -7.24 9.23
C CYS A 76 -4.73 -7.57 10.27
N GLY A 77 -4.18 -6.54 10.90
CA GLY A 77 -3.21 -6.67 11.98
C GLY A 77 -2.67 -5.32 12.40
N ARG A 78 -1.60 -5.33 13.19
CA ARG A 78 -0.86 -4.13 13.59
C ARG A 78 0.53 -4.13 13.00
N ILE A 79 0.98 -2.98 12.56
CA ILE A 79 2.40 -2.68 12.37
C ILE A 79 2.90 -1.89 13.57
N ILE A 80 4.01 -2.34 14.16
CA ILE A 80 4.65 -1.69 15.30
C ILE A 80 5.92 -0.99 14.82
N LYS A 81 6.16 0.23 15.29
CA LYS A 81 7.44 0.92 15.19
C LYS A 81 8.08 0.96 16.57
N LYS A 82 9.01 0.06 16.84
CA LYS A 82 9.78 0.01 18.08
C LYS A 82 11.00 0.92 17.97
N THR A 83 11.09 1.93 18.83
CA THR A 83 12.20 2.88 18.86
C THR A 83 12.68 3.14 20.28
N ILE A 84 13.97 3.44 20.44
CA ILE A 84 14.57 3.79 21.74
C ILE A 84 15.01 5.25 21.67
N PHE A 85 14.32 6.12 22.41
CA PHE A 85 14.72 7.51 22.57
C PHE A 85 15.81 7.62 23.62
N LYS A 86 16.92 8.26 23.26
CA LYS A 86 18.02 8.59 24.17
C LYS A 86 17.97 10.08 24.45
N ARG A 87 17.88 10.44 25.72
CA ARG A 87 18.00 11.82 26.20
C ARG A 87 19.34 11.95 26.88
N ASP A 88 20.15 12.92 26.48
CA ASP A 88 21.46 13.16 27.08
C ASP A 88 21.49 14.36 28.03
N GLN A 89 20.58 15.32 27.83
CA GLN A 89 20.47 16.51 28.65
C GLN A 89 19.03 17.01 28.73
N ILE A 90 18.73 17.76 29.77
CA ILE A 90 17.49 18.53 29.95
C ILE A 90 17.83 20.00 30.11
N PHE A 91 16.94 20.87 29.66
CA PHE A 91 16.99 22.29 29.98
C PHE A 91 16.03 22.56 31.14
N ARG A 92 16.57 23.00 32.27
CA ARG A 92 15.78 23.35 33.45
C ARG A 92 16.40 24.59 34.10
N ASP A 93 15.57 25.55 34.47
CA ASP A 93 15.96 26.78 35.17
C ASP A 93 17.09 27.57 34.46
N GLY A 94 17.03 27.65 33.12
CA GLY A 94 18.02 28.39 32.33
C GLY A 94 19.34 27.65 32.08
N GLN A 95 19.50 26.43 32.58
CA GLN A 95 20.74 25.65 32.46
C GLN A 95 20.54 24.32 31.74
N LEU A 96 21.56 23.90 30.99
CA LEU A 96 21.65 22.56 30.42
C LEU A 96 22.26 21.60 31.44
N ILE A 97 21.47 20.62 31.87
CA ILE A 97 21.86 19.62 32.86
C ILE A 97 21.98 18.27 32.13
N ARG A 98 23.12 17.59 32.27
CA ARG A 98 23.29 16.22 31.75
C ARG A 98 22.33 15.27 32.48
N ASP A 99 21.51 14.55 31.73
CA ASP A 99 20.45 13.67 32.25
C ASP A 99 20.19 12.53 31.26
N HIS A 100 21.13 11.57 31.27
CA HIS A 100 21.11 10.39 30.42
C HIS A 100 19.95 9.45 30.80
N ARG A 101 18.94 9.35 29.93
CA ARG A 101 17.84 8.38 30.07
C ARG A 101 17.49 7.78 28.72
N THR A 102 17.02 6.53 28.76
CA THR A 102 16.47 5.84 27.61
C THR A 102 14.99 5.54 27.82
N LEU A 103 14.17 5.81 26.81
CA LEU A 103 12.75 5.51 26.81
C LEU A 103 12.41 4.66 25.58
N GLU A 104 11.84 3.49 25.82
CA GLU A 104 11.33 2.63 24.77
C GLU A 104 9.93 3.10 24.35
N SER A 105 9.66 3.11 23.05
CA SER A 105 8.38 3.53 22.48
C SER A 105 7.97 2.60 21.35
N HIS A 106 6.67 2.30 21.31
CA HIS A 106 6.07 1.32 20.39
C HIS A 106 4.79 1.84 19.73
N PRO A 107 4.81 3.01 19.07
CA PRO A 107 3.63 3.48 18.37
C PRO A 107 3.22 2.51 17.25
N SER A 108 1.92 2.37 17.06
CA SER A 108 1.32 1.35 16.20
C SER A 108 0.29 1.92 15.23
N SER A 109 0.15 1.26 14.09
CA SER A 109 -0.94 1.48 13.13
C SER A 109 -1.65 0.16 12.87
N ILE A 110 -2.98 0.20 12.84
CA ILE A 110 -3.80 -0.92 12.36
C ILE A 110 -3.78 -0.88 10.83
N PHE A 111 -3.48 -2.02 10.20
CA PHE A 111 -3.63 -2.17 8.76
C PHE A 111 -4.80 -3.11 8.45
N ILE A 112 -5.55 -2.79 7.40
CA ILE A 112 -6.61 -3.61 6.85
C ILE A 112 -6.37 -3.72 5.35
N LEU A 113 -5.96 -4.90 4.89
CA LEU A 113 -5.74 -5.20 3.49
C LEU A 113 -6.92 -6.00 2.96
N MET A 114 -7.81 -5.34 2.22
CA MET A 114 -8.94 -5.99 1.55
C MET A 114 -8.42 -6.85 0.42
N LEU A 115 -8.72 -8.14 0.48
CA LEU A 115 -8.20 -9.11 -0.48
C LEU A 115 -8.99 -9.09 -1.79
N ASN A 116 -10.26 -8.68 -1.73
CA ASN A 116 -11.16 -8.57 -2.87
C ASN A 116 -10.67 -7.45 -3.81
N GLU A 117 -10.56 -6.22 -3.30
CA GLU A 117 -10.22 -5.03 -4.10
C GLU A 117 -8.72 -4.66 -4.04
N HIS A 118 -7.89 -5.40 -3.31
CA HIS A 118 -6.47 -5.08 -3.07
C HIS A 118 -6.25 -3.67 -2.51
N ARG A 119 -7.18 -3.20 -1.67
CA ARG A 119 -7.10 -1.88 -1.01
C ARG A 119 -6.50 -2.03 0.38
N LEU A 120 -5.72 -1.03 0.76
CA LEU A 120 -5.15 -0.90 2.08
C LEU A 120 -5.77 0.29 2.78
N MET A 121 -6.21 0.06 4.01
CA MET A 121 -6.52 1.09 4.98
C MET A 121 -5.48 1.04 6.10
N LEU A 122 -4.85 2.18 6.39
CA LEU A 122 -3.88 2.31 7.46
C LEU A 122 -4.40 3.31 8.49
N CYS A 123 -4.68 2.83 9.70
CA CYS A 123 -5.21 3.61 10.79
C CYS A 123 -4.11 3.87 11.82
N LYS A 124 -3.67 5.12 11.94
CA LYS A 124 -2.70 5.49 12.98
C LYS A 124 -3.38 5.50 14.33
N GLU A 125 -2.89 4.71 15.28
CA GLU A 125 -3.51 4.64 16.63
C GLU A 125 -3.02 5.78 17.53
N VAL A 126 -1.78 6.24 17.32
CA VAL A 126 -1.11 7.28 18.11
C VAL A 126 -0.21 8.17 17.26
N SER A 127 0.23 9.30 17.82
CA SER A 127 1.25 10.13 17.19
C SER A 127 2.57 9.37 17.01
N GLY A 128 3.22 9.56 15.86
CA GLY A 128 4.46 8.86 15.52
C GLY A 128 4.30 7.40 15.10
N ALA A 129 3.05 6.93 14.94
CA ALA A 129 2.74 5.61 14.41
C ALA A 129 3.22 5.41 12.96
N PRO A 130 3.45 4.15 12.54
CA PRO A 130 3.87 3.81 11.19
C PRO A 130 3.07 4.52 10.09
N THR A 131 3.78 5.10 9.13
CA THR A 131 3.21 5.68 7.90
C THR A 131 2.96 4.63 6.81
N LEU A 132 2.25 4.99 5.74
CA LEU A 132 2.10 4.13 4.55
C LEU A 132 3.46 3.73 3.96
N GLU A 133 4.42 4.65 3.90
CA GLU A 133 5.79 4.38 3.43
C GLU A 133 6.51 3.37 4.34
N GLU A 134 6.41 3.54 5.66
CA GLU A 134 6.99 2.60 6.63
C GLU A 134 6.33 1.21 6.53
N PHE A 135 5.01 1.17 6.31
CA PHE A 135 4.26 -0.05 6.03
C PHE A 135 4.70 -0.72 4.73
N GLU A 136 4.82 0.02 3.63
CA GLU A 136 5.27 -0.52 2.34
C GLU A 136 6.67 -1.13 2.45
N ASN A 137 7.60 -0.40 3.05
CA ASN A 137 8.98 -0.85 3.21
C ASN A 137 9.09 -2.08 4.12
N THR A 138 8.29 -2.13 5.19
CA THR A 138 8.23 -3.29 6.09
C THR A 138 7.60 -4.50 5.39
N SER A 139 6.52 -4.29 4.64
CA SER A 139 5.86 -5.34 3.85
C SER A 139 6.78 -5.90 2.77
N LYS A 140 7.51 -5.04 2.03
CA LYS A 140 8.54 -5.45 1.04
C LYS A 140 9.60 -6.33 1.68
N TYR A 141 10.11 -5.93 2.85
CA TYR A 141 11.10 -6.70 3.58
C TYR A 141 10.55 -8.08 3.99
N CYS A 142 9.37 -8.12 4.61
CA CYS A 142 8.77 -9.37 5.08
C CYS A 142 8.43 -10.32 3.93
N LEU A 143 7.89 -9.81 2.82
CA LEU A 143 7.63 -10.56 1.60
C LEU A 143 8.92 -11.16 1.03
N ALA A 144 10.00 -10.38 0.93
CA ALA A 144 11.28 -10.86 0.43
C ALA A 144 11.86 -11.97 1.31
N GLN A 145 11.81 -11.81 2.64
CA GLN A 145 12.26 -12.85 3.58
C GLN A 145 11.44 -14.13 3.45
N ARG A 146 10.11 -14.00 3.38
CA ARG A 146 9.21 -15.14 3.22
C ARG A 146 9.42 -15.85 1.88
N TYR A 147 9.56 -15.10 0.80
CA TYR A 147 9.82 -15.61 -0.54
C TYR A 147 11.12 -16.41 -0.60
N ASN A 148 12.22 -15.87 -0.06
CA ASN A 148 13.50 -16.59 0.00
C ASN A 148 13.39 -17.87 0.83
N SER A 149 12.72 -17.81 1.99
CA SER A 149 12.46 -18.98 2.83
C SER A 149 11.61 -20.04 2.11
N PHE A 150 10.61 -19.63 1.33
CA PHE A 150 9.77 -20.55 0.53
C PHE A 150 10.59 -21.23 -0.56
N VAL A 151 11.40 -20.47 -1.30
CA VAL A 151 12.26 -20.98 -2.37
C VAL A 151 13.24 -22.02 -1.81
N ASP A 152 13.89 -21.72 -0.69
CA ASP A 152 14.81 -22.64 -0.03
C ASP A 152 14.10 -23.91 0.45
N TYR A 153 12.90 -23.77 0.98
CA TYR A 153 12.08 -24.91 1.41
C TYR A 153 11.71 -25.82 0.24
N GLU A 154 11.20 -25.28 -0.87
CA GLU A 154 10.78 -26.07 -2.03
C GLU A 154 11.96 -26.80 -2.69
N VAL A 155 13.14 -26.16 -2.77
CA VAL A 155 14.36 -26.83 -3.26
C VAL A 155 14.78 -27.97 -2.31
N LYS A 156 14.81 -27.73 -0.99
CA LYS A 156 15.14 -28.78 0.00
C LYS A 156 14.13 -29.93 -0.03
N LYS A 157 12.84 -29.62 -0.19
CA LYS A 157 11.75 -30.59 -0.33
C LYS A 157 11.92 -31.44 -1.59
N ASN A 158 12.22 -30.82 -2.74
CA ASN A 158 12.52 -31.53 -3.99
C ASN A 158 13.71 -32.49 -3.81
N ILE A 159 14.81 -32.05 -3.17
CA ILE A 159 15.97 -32.92 -2.88
C ILE A 159 15.56 -34.14 -2.05
N ARG A 160 14.75 -33.96 -1.00
CA ARG A 160 14.27 -35.06 -0.16
C ARG A 160 13.37 -36.03 -0.93
N ILE A 161 12.48 -35.51 -1.78
CA ILE A 161 11.58 -36.32 -2.60
C ILE A 161 12.38 -37.14 -3.63
N ARG A 162 13.38 -36.53 -4.28
CA ARG A 162 14.23 -37.21 -5.26
C ARG A 162 15.02 -38.38 -4.69
N LYS A 163 15.40 -38.33 -3.41
CA LYS A 163 16.01 -39.48 -2.72
C LYS A 163 15.09 -40.70 -2.67
N LYS A 164 13.77 -40.50 -2.64
CA LYS A 164 12.76 -41.57 -2.63
C LYS A 164 12.23 -41.92 -4.02
N LYS A 165 12.27 -40.97 -4.95
CA LYS A 165 11.68 -41.05 -6.30
C LYS A 165 12.64 -40.44 -7.32
N SER A 166 13.51 -41.28 -7.89
CA SER A 166 14.61 -40.84 -8.77
C SER A 166 14.17 -40.21 -10.09
N TYR A 167 12.95 -40.51 -10.56
CA TYR A 167 12.36 -39.98 -11.79
C TYR A 167 11.93 -38.51 -11.71
N ILE A 168 11.97 -37.89 -10.53
CA ILE A 168 11.58 -36.49 -10.36
C ILE A 168 12.74 -35.56 -10.72
N ASP A 169 12.46 -34.58 -11.57
CA ASP A 169 13.44 -33.59 -11.98
C ASP A 169 13.95 -32.75 -10.82
N ARG A 170 15.22 -32.35 -10.93
CA ARG A 170 15.85 -31.45 -9.97
C ARG A 170 15.27 -30.05 -10.13
N LEU A 171 14.69 -29.53 -9.05
CA LEU A 171 14.20 -28.17 -8.98
C LEU A 171 15.33 -27.23 -8.54
N TYR A 172 15.63 -26.22 -9.35
CA TYR A 172 16.58 -25.15 -9.01
C TYR A 172 15.84 -23.88 -8.59
N LYS A 173 16.51 -23.02 -7.81
CA LYS A 173 15.96 -21.70 -7.41
C LYS A 173 15.52 -20.87 -8.61
N LYS A 174 16.31 -20.88 -9.69
CA LYS A 174 16.02 -20.17 -10.94
C LYS A 174 14.69 -20.61 -11.58
N ASP A 175 14.30 -21.87 -11.40
CA ASP A 175 13.05 -22.39 -11.97
C ASP A 175 11.85 -21.85 -11.18
N ILE A 176 11.99 -21.76 -9.85
CA ILE A 176 10.98 -21.13 -8.99
C ILE A 176 10.87 -19.64 -9.32
N TYR A 177 12.00 -18.94 -9.50
CA TYR A 177 12.00 -17.53 -9.87
C TYR A 177 11.33 -17.27 -11.22
N ARG A 178 11.53 -18.16 -12.20
CA ARG A 178 10.86 -18.06 -13.51
C ARG A 178 9.37 -18.38 -13.42
N LYS A 179 8.98 -19.39 -12.64
CA LYS A 179 7.59 -19.84 -12.55
C LYS A 179 6.73 -18.92 -11.69
N LEU A 180 7.22 -18.55 -10.51
CA LEU A 180 6.48 -17.74 -9.55
C LEU A 180 6.70 -16.25 -9.81
N GLY A 181 7.91 -15.83 -10.18
CA GLY A 181 8.28 -14.42 -10.28
C GLY A 181 8.64 -13.82 -8.92
N THR A 182 9.52 -12.81 -8.92
CA THR A 182 9.89 -12.11 -7.68
C THR A 182 8.77 -11.15 -7.26
N PRO A 183 8.45 -11.06 -5.95
CA PRO A 183 7.41 -10.16 -5.47
C PRO A 183 7.82 -8.70 -5.69
N LYS A 184 6.97 -7.95 -6.37
CA LYS A 184 7.08 -6.49 -6.54
C LYS A 184 5.88 -5.84 -5.87
N LEU A 185 6.09 -5.31 -4.68
CA LEU A 185 5.08 -4.57 -3.92
C LEU A 185 5.20 -3.07 -4.20
N ARG A 186 4.06 -2.41 -4.31
CA ARG A 186 3.89 -0.96 -4.21
C ARG A 186 2.66 -0.64 -3.39
N VAL A 187 2.74 0.38 -2.56
CA VAL A 187 1.58 0.97 -1.89
C VAL A 187 1.41 2.39 -2.43
N THR A 188 0.33 2.63 -3.16
CA THR A 188 0.07 3.96 -3.74
C THR A 188 -1.10 4.61 -3.00
N PRO A 189 -0.90 5.73 -2.29
CA PRO A 189 -1.99 6.41 -1.62
C PRO A 189 -3.10 6.81 -2.59
N LEU A 190 -4.34 6.73 -2.13
CA LEU A 190 -5.44 7.40 -2.79
C LEU A 190 -5.32 8.90 -2.57
N THR A 191 -5.66 9.67 -3.60
CA THR A 191 -5.52 11.12 -3.61
C THR A 191 -6.88 11.78 -3.52
N ASP A 192 -6.99 12.88 -2.78
CA ASP A 192 -8.21 13.68 -2.69
C ASP A 192 -8.06 14.98 -3.50
N PRO A 193 -8.99 15.29 -4.43
CA PRO A 193 -8.90 16.49 -5.26
C PRO A 193 -8.79 17.79 -4.45
N ARG A 194 -9.44 17.88 -3.28
CA ARG A 194 -9.37 19.08 -2.42
C ARG A 194 -7.98 19.25 -1.84
N SER A 195 -7.40 18.18 -1.29
CA SER A 195 -6.02 18.19 -0.79
C SER A 195 -4.99 18.48 -1.88
N LEU A 196 -5.24 18.04 -3.12
CA LEU A 196 -4.42 18.36 -4.28
C LEU A 196 -4.49 19.85 -4.62
N SER A 197 -5.70 20.43 -4.67
CA SER A 197 -5.86 21.87 -4.88
C SER A 197 -5.13 22.68 -3.83
N ASN A 198 -5.33 22.38 -2.54
CA ASN A 198 -4.65 23.04 -1.43
C ASN A 198 -3.13 22.91 -1.55
N PHE A 199 -2.62 21.76 -2.00
CA PHE A 199 -1.19 21.54 -2.20
C PHE A 199 -0.64 22.36 -3.37
N VAL A 200 -1.36 22.43 -4.49
CA VAL A 200 -0.95 23.22 -5.68
C VAL A 200 -1.01 24.72 -5.38
N GLU A 201 -1.91 25.18 -4.52
CA GLU A 201 -1.99 26.58 -4.06
C GLU A 201 -0.76 27.04 -3.26
N LEU A 202 0.03 26.12 -2.70
CA LEU A 202 1.30 26.47 -2.02
C LEU A 202 2.38 26.95 -2.99
N PHE A 203 2.20 26.71 -4.29
CA PHE A 203 3.15 27.14 -5.32
C PHE A 203 2.76 28.52 -5.84
N SER A 204 3.71 29.45 -5.82
CA SER A 204 3.60 30.68 -6.62
C SER A 204 3.78 30.37 -8.11
N VAL A 205 4.67 29.43 -8.43
CA VAL A 205 4.98 29.02 -9.80
C VAL A 205 5.18 27.51 -9.83
N VAL A 206 4.37 26.78 -10.60
CA VAL A 206 4.56 25.35 -10.85
C VAL A 206 5.49 25.18 -12.05
N ASN A 207 6.69 24.61 -11.86
CA ASN A 207 7.65 24.47 -12.96
C ASN A 207 7.58 23.14 -13.70
N LYS A 208 7.10 22.08 -13.03
CA LYS A 208 7.09 20.74 -13.60
C LYS A 208 5.96 19.89 -13.03
N LEU A 209 5.32 19.15 -13.93
CA LEU A 209 4.40 18.06 -13.63
C LEU A 209 4.93 16.81 -14.32
N SER A 210 5.09 15.73 -13.56
CA SER A 210 5.42 14.41 -14.10
C SER A 210 4.40 13.38 -13.66
N ILE A 211 3.91 12.59 -14.60
CA ILE A 211 2.95 11.52 -14.38
C ILE A 211 3.49 10.25 -15.02
N GLU A 212 3.69 9.21 -14.22
CA GLU A 212 4.15 7.89 -14.65
C GLU A 212 3.04 6.87 -14.43
N LEU A 213 2.69 6.10 -15.47
CA LEU A 213 1.71 5.01 -15.37
C LEU A 213 2.35 3.80 -14.67
N LEU A 214 1.69 3.32 -13.62
CA LEU A 214 2.17 2.22 -12.79
C LEU A 214 1.49 0.90 -13.17
N PRO A 215 2.16 -0.26 -13.01
CA PRO A 215 1.51 -1.55 -13.13
C PRO A 215 0.36 -1.72 -12.12
N THR A 216 -0.65 -2.51 -12.49
CA THR A 216 -1.83 -2.80 -11.65
C THR A 216 -1.90 -4.27 -11.22
N ASN A 217 -2.87 -4.60 -10.37
CA ASN A 217 -3.20 -5.98 -10.02
C ASN A 217 -4.16 -6.63 -11.04
N SER A 218 -3.90 -6.45 -12.35
CA SER A 218 -4.76 -6.96 -13.43
C SER A 218 -6.16 -6.33 -13.51
N GLU A 219 -6.32 -5.16 -12.91
CA GLU A 219 -7.54 -4.34 -12.99
C GLU A 219 -7.64 -3.67 -14.36
N ASN A 220 -8.84 -3.67 -14.95
CA ASN A 220 -9.10 -2.85 -16.14
C ASN A 220 -9.30 -1.41 -15.68
N ILE A 221 -8.32 -0.57 -15.98
CA ILE A 221 -8.33 0.82 -15.54
C ILE A 221 -9.15 1.61 -16.56
N SER A 222 -10.38 1.96 -16.20
CA SER A 222 -11.14 2.96 -16.94
C SER A 222 -10.55 4.34 -16.66
N LEU A 223 -9.37 4.59 -17.22
CA LEU A 223 -8.83 5.93 -17.33
C LEU A 223 -9.57 6.67 -18.44
N ASP A 224 -9.49 8.00 -18.45
CA ASP A 224 -10.00 8.76 -19.58
C ASP A 224 -9.37 8.28 -20.91
N GLY A 225 -10.00 8.63 -22.04
CA GLY A 225 -9.56 8.15 -23.35
C GLY A 225 -8.10 8.51 -23.69
N PHE A 226 -7.52 9.52 -23.03
CA PHE A 226 -6.14 9.93 -23.21
C PHE A 226 -5.18 8.94 -22.54
N TRP A 227 -5.38 8.65 -21.26
CA TRP A 227 -4.51 7.73 -20.53
C TRP A 227 -4.60 6.29 -21.04
N ARG A 228 -5.80 5.86 -21.45
CA ARG A 228 -5.99 4.55 -22.08
C ARG A 228 -5.13 4.39 -23.33
N LYS A 229 -5.01 5.45 -24.13
CA LYS A 229 -4.16 5.44 -25.32
C LYS A 229 -2.67 5.29 -24.96
N ILE A 230 -2.22 5.95 -23.90
CA ILE A 230 -0.83 5.83 -23.43
C ILE A 230 -0.53 4.42 -22.92
N GLU A 231 -1.49 3.80 -22.23
CA GLU A 231 -1.37 2.41 -21.79
C GLU A 231 -1.30 1.44 -22.98
N GLN A 232 -2.17 1.62 -23.98
CA GLN A 232 -2.14 0.84 -25.23
C GLN A 232 -0.80 1.00 -25.97
N GLU A 233 -0.32 2.24 -26.16
CA GLU A 233 0.98 2.49 -26.81
C GLU A 233 2.15 1.85 -26.03
N LYS A 234 2.10 1.88 -24.69
CA LYS A 234 3.10 1.22 -23.85
C LYS A 234 3.12 -0.29 -24.09
N GLU A 235 1.96 -0.92 -24.18
CA GLU A 235 1.82 -2.36 -24.45
C GLU A 235 2.29 -2.71 -25.86
N GLU A 236 1.88 -1.95 -26.88
CA GLU A 236 2.29 -2.13 -28.28
C GLU A 236 3.81 -2.01 -28.45
N LEU A 237 4.44 -1.07 -27.74
CA LEU A 237 5.89 -0.88 -27.74
C LEU A 237 6.64 -1.89 -26.87
N ASN A 238 5.94 -2.77 -26.15
CA ASN A 238 6.51 -3.65 -25.12
C ASN A 238 7.38 -2.86 -24.12
N SER A 239 6.94 -1.66 -23.75
CA SER A 239 7.69 -0.78 -22.87
C SER A 239 7.39 -1.09 -21.41
N SER A 240 8.46 -1.21 -20.62
CA SER A 240 8.34 -1.35 -19.16
C SER A 240 7.85 -0.07 -18.46
N LYS A 241 7.90 1.09 -19.14
CA LYS A 241 7.62 2.41 -18.55
C LYS A 241 6.91 3.35 -19.54
N ALA A 242 5.89 4.06 -19.06
CA ALA A 242 5.29 5.20 -19.75
C ALA A 242 5.21 6.39 -18.80
N GLN A 243 5.72 7.54 -19.25
CA GLN A 243 5.82 8.75 -18.43
C GLN A 243 5.59 9.99 -19.28
N LEU A 244 4.72 10.88 -18.79
CA LEU A 244 4.56 12.22 -19.29
C LEU A 244 5.27 13.21 -18.39
N VAL A 245 5.93 14.19 -19.00
CA VAL A 245 6.64 15.26 -18.31
C VAL A 245 6.30 16.58 -19.00
N TYR A 246 5.69 17.47 -18.24
CA TYR A 246 5.44 18.86 -18.63
C TYR A 246 6.38 19.75 -17.83
N THR A 247 7.05 20.69 -18.50
CA THR A 247 7.97 21.64 -17.85
C THR A 247 7.78 23.03 -18.41
N ASN A 248 7.70 24.02 -17.53
CA ASN A 248 7.87 25.42 -17.87
C ASN A 248 8.73 26.10 -16.81
N GLN A 249 9.95 26.49 -17.20
CA GLN A 249 10.92 27.13 -16.30
C GLN A 249 10.84 28.66 -16.32
N ASN A 250 9.95 29.22 -17.14
CA ASN A 250 9.71 30.67 -17.21
C ASN A 250 8.98 31.16 -15.94
N GLU A 251 8.93 32.49 -15.79
CA GLU A 251 8.31 33.15 -14.63
C GLU A 251 6.82 32.76 -14.46
N ASP A 252 6.10 32.54 -15.56
CA ASP A 252 4.67 32.18 -15.53
C ASP A 252 4.39 30.72 -15.11
N GLY A 253 5.36 29.82 -15.25
CA GLY A 253 5.19 28.39 -14.94
C GLY A 253 4.09 27.67 -15.74
N LEU A 254 3.68 26.50 -15.25
CA LEU A 254 2.56 25.72 -15.77
C LEU A 254 1.24 26.27 -15.20
N ASN A 255 0.17 26.19 -15.99
CA ASN A 255 -1.16 26.57 -15.53
C ASN A 255 -1.63 25.64 -14.39
N SER A 256 -1.81 26.20 -13.19
CA SER A 256 -2.17 25.47 -11.97
C SER A 256 -3.50 24.72 -12.07
N GLU A 257 -4.52 25.32 -12.69
CA GLU A 257 -5.82 24.66 -12.87
C GLU A 257 -5.71 23.43 -13.78
N ALA A 258 -4.98 23.56 -14.89
CA ALA A 258 -4.69 22.44 -15.79
C ALA A 258 -3.86 21.35 -15.09
N VAL A 259 -2.91 21.73 -14.22
CA VAL A 259 -2.13 20.79 -13.40
C VAL A 259 -3.06 20.01 -12.46
N ILE A 260 -3.98 20.68 -11.77
CA ILE A 260 -4.96 20.03 -10.88
C ILE A 260 -5.86 19.08 -11.67
N GLN A 261 -6.43 19.52 -12.79
CA GLN A 261 -7.31 18.69 -13.62
C GLN A 261 -6.60 17.44 -14.16
N LYS A 262 -5.40 17.60 -14.73
CA LYS A 262 -4.62 16.48 -15.28
C LYS A 262 -4.14 15.52 -14.20
N THR A 263 -3.72 16.04 -13.05
CA THR A 263 -3.31 15.22 -11.91
C THR A 263 -4.50 14.45 -11.36
N THR A 264 -5.65 15.09 -11.16
CA THR A 264 -6.89 14.45 -10.69
C THR A 264 -7.33 13.32 -11.63
N SER A 265 -7.27 13.54 -12.95
CA SER A 265 -7.56 12.47 -13.93
C SER A 265 -6.59 11.29 -13.77
N ALA A 266 -5.29 11.57 -13.66
CA ALA A 266 -4.27 10.53 -13.55
C ALA A 266 -4.33 9.74 -12.23
N THR A 267 -4.68 10.38 -11.12
CA THR A 267 -4.62 9.79 -9.77
C THR A 267 -5.94 9.18 -9.30
N ARG A 268 -7.03 9.37 -10.07
CA ARG A 268 -8.38 8.86 -9.79
C ARG A 268 -8.43 7.39 -9.34
N MET A 269 -7.53 6.56 -9.87
CA MET A 269 -7.48 5.12 -9.55
C MET A 269 -6.21 4.71 -8.80
N ALA A 270 -5.40 5.67 -8.33
CA ALA A 270 -4.10 5.47 -7.65
C ALA A 270 -3.12 4.52 -8.38
N ASN A 271 -3.21 4.49 -9.72
CA ASN A 271 -2.32 3.71 -10.58
C ASN A 271 -1.32 4.60 -11.34
N SER A 272 -1.06 5.80 -10.80
CA SER A 272 -0.07 6.72 -11.33
C SER A 272 0.83 7.24 -10.22
N LYS A 273 2.10 7.44 -10.57
CA LYS A 273 3.05 8.18 -9.75
C LYS A 273 3.12 9.60 -10.28
N VAL A 274 2.82 10.55 -9.41
CA VAL A 274 2.83 11.98 -9.72
C VAL A 274 3.95 12.67 -8.98
N ILE A 275 4.62 13.60 -9.66
CA ILE A 275 5.58 14.52 -9.07
C ILE A 275 5.26 15.93 -9.57
N ILE A 276 5.02 16.84 -8.62
CA ILE A 276 4.84 18.28 -8.88
C ILE A 276 6.03 18.99 -8.23
N SER A 277 6.62 19.96 -8.94
CA SER A 277 7.69 20.79 -8.38
C SER A 277 7.66 22.21 -8.93
N GLY A 278 8.08 23.17 -8.13
CA GLY A 278 8.00 24.58 -8.44
C GLY A 278 8.61 25.45 -7.33
N LYS A 279 8.12 26.67 -7.20
CA LYS A 279 8.54 27.64 -6.18
C LYS A 279 7.35 28.15 -5.37
N ASP A 280 7.59 28.51 -4.12
CA ASP A 280 6.62 29.23 -3.26
C ASP A 280 6.73 30.75 -3.46
N GLU A 281 5.94 31.52 -2.71
CA GLU A 281 5.91 32.99 -2.76
C GLU A 281 7.27 33.65 -2.42
N HIS A 282 8.14 32.95 -1.69
CA HIS A 282 9.47 33.41 -1.31
C HIS A 282 10.57 32.92 -2.27
N GLY A 283 10.19 32.23 -3.35
CA GLY A 283 11.12 31.66 -4.33
C GLY A 283 11.80 30.37 -3.86
N ALA A 284 11.42 29.81 -2.71
CA ALA A 284 11.94 28.55 -2.23
C ALA A 284 11.37 27.39 -3.04
N ARG A 285 12.20 26.36 -3.29
CA ARG A 285 11.78 25.21 -4.09
C ARG A 285 10.84 24.32 -3.30
N LEU A 286 9.66 24.07 -3.85
CA LEU A 286 8.69 23.13 -3.33
C LEU A 286 8.59 21.92 -4.27
N SER A 287 8.40 20.72 -3.71
CA SER A 287 8.09 19.53 -4.47
C SER A 287 7.22 18.58 -3.65
N GLY A 288 6.29 17.92 -4.33
CA GLY A 288 5.46 16.89 -3.73
C GLY A 288 5.09 15.79 -4.72
N ASN A 289 4.52 14.74 -4.16
CA ASN A 289 4.11 13.52 -4.83
C ASN A 289 2.73 13.09 -4.32
N ASN A 290 2.26 11.89 -4.67
CA ASN A 290 0.98 11.36 -4.19
C ASN A 290 0.82 11.44 -2.65
N ASP A 291 1.88 11.29 -1.86
CA ASP A 291 1.84 11.37 -0.40
C ASP A 291 1.49 12.78 0.12
N SER A 292 1.68 13.80 -0.72
CA SER A 292 1.46 15.22 -0.40
C SER A 292 -0.03 15.62 -0.43
N PHE A 293 -0.89 14.84 -1.10
CA PHE A 293 -2.31 15.14 -1.29
C PHE A 293 -3.18 13.87 -1.17
N THR A 294 -3.03 13.21 -0.01
CA THR A 294 -3.65 11.91 0.28
C THR A 294 -5.08 12.02 0.82
N LEU A 295 -5.93 11.09 0.39
CA LEU A 295 -7.28 10.92 0.92
C LEU A 295 -7.20 10.36 2.34
N LYS A 296 -7.77 11.13 3.28
CA LYS A 296 -7.82 10.78 4.71
C LYS A 296 -9.23 10.93 5.24
N ALA A 297 -9.67 9.95 6.03
CA ALA A 297 -10.88 10.07 6.84
C ALA A 297 -10.51 10.31 8.31
N SER A 298 -11.04 11.39 8.90
CA SER A 298 -10.89 11.63 10.35
C SER A 298 -11.88 10.77 11.12
N ARG A 299 -11.37 9.90 12.01
CA ARG A 299 -12.19 9.00 12.84
C ARG A 299 -11.67 9.02 14.28
N PRO A 300 -11.89 10.10 15.05
CA PRO A 300 -11.36 10.23 16.41
C PRO A 300 -11.78 9.09 17.35
N GLN A 301 -12.95 8.50 17.11
CA GLN A 301 -13.52 7.42 17.92
C GLN A 301 -13.17 6.01 17.42
N LEU A 302 -12.25 5.87 16.44
CA LEU A 302 -11.90 4.55 15.91
C LEU A 302 -11.49 3.60 17.06
N SER A 303 -12.09 2.42 17.09
CA SER A 303 -11.84 1.42 18.14
C SER A 303 -10.36 1.04 18.22
N SER A 304 -9.90 0.64 19.41
CA SER A 304 -8.60 -0.04 19.58
C SER A 304 -8.70 -1.55 19.40
N ASP A 305 -9.91 -2.11 19.42
CA ASP A 305 -10.12 -3.51 19.05
C ASP A 305 -9.96 -3.69 17.54
N LEU A 306 -9.20 -4.71 17.14
CA LEU A 306 -8.77 -4.88 15.74
C LEU A 306 -9.94 -5.19 14.80
N GLU A 307 -10.90 -6.02 15.22
CA GLU A 307 -12.04 -6.40 14.39
C GLU A 307 -13.02 -5.25 14.25
N ARG A 308 -13.38 -4.59 15.36
CA ARG A 308 -14.23 -3.41 15.33
C ARG A 308 -13.61 -2.27 14.53
N ALA A 309 -12.31 -2.00 14.72
CA ALA A 309 -11.61 -0.98 13.95
C ALA A 309 -11.60 -1.29 12.45
N ALA A 310 -11.49 -2.57 12.08
CA ALA A 310 -11.54 -2.97 10.69
C ALA A 310 -12.95 -2.81 10.08
N GLN A 311 -14.01 -3.14 10.82
CA GLN A 311 -15.39 -2.88 10.41
C GLN A 311 -15.65 -1.37 10.25
N GLU A 312 -15.27 -0.55 11.24
CA GLU A 312 -15.42 0.91 11.18
C GLU A 312 -14.63 1.54 10.02
N ALA A 313 -13.41 1.05 9.77
CA ALA A 313 -12.59 1.51 8.65
C ALA A 313 -13.22 1.12 7.31
N TYR A 314 -13.77 -0.09 7.23
CA TYR A 314 -14.49 -0.55 6.05
C TYR A 314 -15.78 0.23 5.80
N SER A 315 -16.56 0.56 6.85
CA SER A 315 -17.72 1.46 6.71
C SER A 315 -17.31 2.84 6.18
N ALA A 316 -16.19 3.39 6.65
CA ALA A 316 -15.66 4.64 6.12
C ALA A 316 -15.23 4.52 4.65
N PHE A 317 -14.69 3.37 4.26
CA PHE A 317 -14.37 3.08 2.86
C PHE A 317 -15.63 3.01 1.99
N THR A 318 -16.68 2.34 2.45
CA THR A 318 -17.95 2.23 1.70
C THR A 318 -18.65 3.57 1.57
N GLU A 319 -18.68 4.39 2.62
CA GLU A 319 -19.21 5.76 2.54
C GLU A 319 -18.48 6.59 1.48
N LEU A 320 -17.14 6.57 1.48
CA LEU A 320 -16.34 7.28 0.47
C LEU A 320 -16.51 6.73 -0.94
N LYS A 321 -16.76 5.42 -1.08
CA LYS A 321 -17.09 4.79 -2.36
C LYS A 321 -18.44 5.28 -2.87
N ASP A 322 -19.45 5.29 -2.01
CA ASP A 322 -20.83 5.67 -2.37
C ASP A 322 -20.95 7.18 -2.68
N GLU A 323 -20.13 8.02 -2.03
CA GLU A 323 -19.95 9.42 -2.37
C GLU A 323 -19.16 9.67 -3.68
N GLY A 324 -18.58 8.62 -4.27
CA GLY A 324 -17.76 8.72 -5.49
C GLY A 324 -16.32 9.22 -5.26
N ASN A 325 -15.89 9.36 -4.00
CA ASN A 325 -14.53 9.75 -3.63
C ASN A 325 -13.52 8.60 -3.83
N ILE A 326 -13.99 7.35 -3.84
CA ILE A 326 -13.20 6.16 -4.16
C ILE A 326 -13.86 5.41 -5.32
N ILE A 327 -13.12 5.21 -6.40
CA ILE A 327 -13.59 4.45 -7.58
C ILE A 327 -12.94 3.07 -7.59
N ILE A 328 -13.76 2.03 -7.71
CA ILE A 328 -13.31 0.64 -7.85
C ILE A 328 -13.27 0.27 -9.34
N PRO A 329 -12.13 -0.18 -9.89
CA PRO A 329 -12.05 -0.67 -11.27
C PRO A 329 -12.96 -1.88 -11.50
N GLU A 330 -13.49 -1.99 -12.71
CA GLU A 330 -13.99 -3.27 -13.20
C GLU A 330 -12.84 -4.26 -13.38
N ARG A 331 -13.11 -5.53 -13.09
CA ARG A 331 -12.12 -6.61 -13.21
C ARG A 331 -12.66 -7.69 -14.13
N GLU A 332 -11.87 -8.12 -15.09
CA GLU A 332 -12.26 -9.20 -16.01
C GLU A 332 -12.00 -10.59 -15.39
N ASP A 333 -11.21 -10.68 -14.31
CA ASP A 333 -10.80 -11.92 -13.67
C ASP A 333 -11.64 -12.31 -12.43
N TYR A 334 -12.87 -11.80 -12.33
CA TYR A 334 -13.77 -12.01 -11.18
C TYR A 334 -13.94 -13.48 -10.79
N THR A 335 -14.10 -14.40 -11.77
CA THR A 335 -14.24 -15.84 -11.50
C THR A 335 -12.97 -16.45 -10.90
N LYS A 336 -11.79 -16.02 -11.35
CA LYS A 336 -10.50 -16.46 -10.79
C LYS A 336 -10.35 -15.94 -9.35
N ILE A 337 -10.67 -14.68 -9.11
CA ILE A 337 -10.67 -14.08 -7.76
C ILE A 337 -11.64 -14.82 -6.85
N PHE A 338 -12.89 -15.04 -7.28
CA PHE A 338 -13.92 -15.76 -6.54
C PHE A 338 -13.42 -17.12 -6.05
N SER A 339 -12.83 -17.91 -6.95
CA SER A 339 -12.33 -19.25 -6.59
C SER A 339 -11.23 -19.21 -5.53
N LYS A 340 -10.33 -18.22 -5.61
CA LYS A 340 -9.24 -18.05 -4.64
C LYS A 340 -9.75 -17.58 -3.29
N LEU A 341 -10.66 -16.61 -3.27
CA LEU A 341 -11.26 -16.11 -2.03
C LEU A 341 -12.04 -17.23 -1.33
N THR A 342 -12.80 -18.04 -2.07
CA THR A 342 -13.50 -19.21 -1.52
C THR A 342 -12.52 -20.22 -0.91
N SER A 343 -11.38 -20.45 -1.57
CA SER A 343 -10.31 -21.28 -1.01
C SER A 343 -9.66 -20.69 0.24
N ILE A 344 -9.58 -19.36 0.36
CA ILE A 344 -9.04 -18.68 1.54
C ILE A 344 -10.04 -18.80 2.69
N ILE A 345 -11.32 -18.52 2.43
CA ILE A 345 -12.41 -18.64 3.41
C ILE A 345 -12.40 -20.06 3.97
N SER A 346 -12.60 -21.09 3.14
CA SER A 346 -12.67 -22.49 3.59
C SER A 346 -11.46 -23.00 4.38
N ARG A 347 -10.29 -22.34 4.29
CA ARG A 347 -9.08 -22.73 5.01
C ARG A 347 -8.86 -21.95 6.30
N TRP A 348 -9.31 -20.70 6.38
CA TRP A 348 -8.92 -19.76 7.43
C TRP A 348 -10.08 -19.14 8.20
N LEU A 349 -11.31 -19.24 7.70
CA LEU A 349 -12.56 -18.78 8.29
C LEU A 349 -13.55 -19.94 8.38
#